data_AF-A0AAD4MFK1-F1
#
_entry.id   AF-A0AAD4MFK1-F1
#
_cell.length_a   1.000
_cell.length_b   1.000
_cell.length_c   1.000
_cell.angle_alpha   90.00
_cell.angle_beta   90.00
_cell.angle_gamma   90.00
#
_symmetry.space_group_name_H-M   'P 1'
#
loop_
_entity.id
_entity.type
_entity.pdbx_description
1 polymer ?
#
loop_
_entity_poly.entity_id
_entity_poly.type
_entity_poly.pdbx_seq_one_letter_code
_entity_poly.pdbx_strand_id
1 'polypeptide(L)'
;MKSKFATIDLCAVIHDLRELISMRVVNVYDVNSKTYIIKFQKPNEKAFILFESGIRIHRTTYDWPKAMFPSGFSMKFRKHINQKRLTNVSQVGIDRIIDLQFGDDERICHVIVELYDRGNVVLTDHQFFT
;
A
#
# COMPACT_ATOMS: atom_id res chain seq x y z
N MET A 1 8.99 -21.12 7.89
CA MET A 1 8.19 -19.87 7.80
C MET A 1 8.28 -19.36 6.37
N LYS A 2 7.17 -19.22 5.62
CA LYS A 2 7.22 -18.74 4.22
C LYS A 2 7.82 -17.32 4.22
N SER A 3 8.95 -17.15 3.53
CA SER A 3 9.68 -15.88 3.53
C SER A 3 9.08 -14.84 2.59
N LYS A 4 8.25 -15.23 1.61
CA LYS A 4 7.71 -14.35 0.56
C LYS A 4 6.30 -14.79 0.15
N PHE A 5 5.45 -13.85 -0.21
CA PHE A 5 4.11 -14.14 -0.74
C PHE A 5 4.23 -14.85 -2.09
N ALA A 6 3.59 -16.01 -2.22
CA ALA A 6 3.33 -16.65 -3.51
C ALA A 6 2.05 -16.07 -4.14
N THR A 7 1.74 -16.44 -5.39
CA THR A 7 0.57 -15.95 -6.12
C THR A 7 -0.75 -16.25 -5.38
N ILE A 8 -0.87 -17.41 -4.73
CA ILE A 8 -2.05 -17.73 -3.92
C ILE A 8 -2.21 -16.81 -2.70
N ASP A 9 -1.09 -16.46 -2.06
CA ASP A 9 -1.08 -15.52 -0.93
C ASP A 9 -1.48 -14.11 -1.41
N LEU A 10 -1.14 -13.77 -2.66
CA LEU A 10 -1.52 -12.52 -3.32
C LEU A 10 -3.03 -12.42 -3.54
N CYS A 11 -3.66 -13.47 -4.06
CA CYS A 11 -5.11 -13.49 -4.29
C CYS A 11 -5.87 -13.32 -2.96
N ALA A 12 -5.43 -14.03 -1.92
CA ALA A 12 -6.03 -13.93 -0.59
C ALA A 12 -5.87 -12.52 0.00
N VAL A 13 -4.68 -11.92 -0.10
CA VAL A 13 -4.47 -10.58 0.47
C VAL A 13 -5.17 -9.49 -0.31
N ILE A 14 -5.26 -9.59 -1.64
CA ILE A 14 -6.04 -8.63 -2.43
C ILE A 14 -7.50 -8.65 -2.00
N HIS A 15 -8.07 -9.84 -1.76
CA HIS A 15 -9.42 -9.97 -1.25
C HIS A 15 -9.59 -9.26 0.10
N ASP A 16 -8.68 -9.49 1.05
CA ASP A 16 -8.70 -8.83 2.37
C ASP A 16 -8.51 -7.30 2.25
N LEU A 17 -7.58 -6.83 1.43
CA LEU A 17 -7.31 -5.40 1.25
C LEU A 17 -8.47 -4.66 0.58
N ARG A 18 -9.28 -5.31 -0.24
CA ARG A 18 -10.45 -4.70 -0.90
C ARG A 18 -11.52 -4.23 0.09
N GLU A 19 -11.62 -4.85 1.26
CA GLU A 19 -12.50 -4.36 2.32
C GLU A 19 -12.07 -2.97 2.86
N LEU A 20 -10.86 -2.49 2.54
CA LEU A 20 -10.40 -1.12 2.86
C LEU A 20 -10.82 -0.07 1.81
N ILE A 21 -11.38 -0.50 0.66
CA ILE A 21 -11.87 0.42 -0.35
C ILE A 21 -12.86 1.39 0.29
N SER A 22 -12.85 2.64 -0.16
CA SER A 22 -13.51 3.82 0.40
C SER A 22 -12.88 4.43 1.65
N MET A 23 -11.98 3.74 2.36
CA MET A 23 -11.31 4.34 3.53
C MET A 23 -10.31 5.43 3.09
N ARG A 24 -10.18 6.49 3.91
CA ARG A 24 -9.25 7.60 3.64
C ARG A 24 -7.89 7.34 4.25
N VAL A 25 -6.83 7.67 3.51
CA VAL A 25 -5.46 7.67 4.03
C VAL A 25 -5.30 8.80 5.03
N VAL A 26 -4.88 8.45 6.24
CA VAL A 26 -4.56 9.39 7.32
C VAL A 26 -3.10 9.77 7.28
N ASN A 27 -2.23 8.76 7.19
CA ASN A 27 -0.79 8.96 7.23
C ASN A 27 -0.05 7.73 6.69
N VAL A 28 1.21 7.92 6.32
CA VAL A 28 2.15 6.86 5.92
C VAL A 28 3.35 6.89 6.84
N TYR A 29 3.75 5.75 7.40
CA TYR A 29 4.88 5.65 8.32
C TYR A 29 5.97 4.76 7.74
N ASP A 30 7.22 5.08 8.04
CA ASP A 30 8.36 4.20 7.81
C ASP A 30 8.55 3.28 9.01
N VAL A 31 8.78 2.00 8.75
CA VAL A 31 9.35 1.07 9.73
C VAL A 31 10.85 0.91 9.47
N ASN A 32 11.23 0.75 8.20
CA ASN A 32 12.62 0.74 7.72
C ASN A 32 12.67 1.16 6.24
N SER A 33 13.80 0.98 5.55
CA SER A 33 13.99 1.40 4.15
C SER A 33 13.17 0.64 3.10
N LYS A 34 12.54 -0.48 3.48
CA LYS A 34 11.72 -1.33 2.60
C LYS A 34 10.30 -1.55 3.11
N THR A 35 10.04 -1.23 4.38
CA THR A 35 8.79 -1.51 5.07
C THR A 35 8.08 -0.23 5.46
N TYR A 36 6.83 -0.11 5.02
CA TYR A 36 5.98 1.06 5.24
C TYR A 36 4.62 0.63 5.78
N ILE A 37 3.95 1.57 6.46
CA ILE A 37 2.60 1.40 6.98
C ILE A 37 1.71 2.51 6.47
N ILE A 38 0.57 2.18 5.86
CA ILE A 38 -0.47 3.17 5.57
C ILE A 38 -1.58 3.01 6.61
N LYS A 39 -1.89 4.11 7.28
CA LYS A 39 -3.02 4.22 8.19
C LYS A 39 -4.24 4.74 7.44
N PHE A 40 -5.33 4.01 7.55
CA PHE A 40 -6.63 4.33 6.99
C PHE A 40 -7.64 4.71 8.07
N GLN A 41 -8.65 5.47 7.69
CA GLN A 41 -9.82 5.74 8.53
C GLN A 41 -11.12 5.83 7.72
N LYS A 42 -12.21 5.39 8.35
CA LYS A 42 -13.60 5.77 8.04
C LYS A 42 -14.29 6.15 9.35
N PRO A 43 -15.52 6.72 9.34
CA PRO A 43 -16.21 7.04 10.60
C PRO A 43 -16.23 5.80 11.52
N ASN A 44 -15.69 5.94 12.72
CA ASN A 44 -15.59 4.93 13.78
C ASN A 44 -14.63 3.74 13.56
N GLU A 45 -13.87 3.68 12.46
CA GLU A 45 -12.97 2.55 12.21
C GLU A 45 -11.62 3.01 11.65
N LYS A 46 -10.56 2.36 12.15
CA LYS A 46 -9.18 2.56 11.70
C LYS A 46 -8.63 1.22 11.24
N ALA A 47 -7.84 1.27 10.17
CA ALA A 47 -7.14 0.11 9.66
C ALA A 47 -5.71 0.48 9.31
N PHE A 48 -4.82 -0.51 9.33
CA PHE A 48 -3.43 -0.34 8.96
C PHE A 48 -3.06 -1.45 8.00
N ILE A 49 -2.37 -1.08 6.92
CA ILE A 49 -1.66 -2.06 6.08
C ILE A 49 -0.18 -1.87 6.31
N LEU A 50 0.54 -2.97 6.40
CA LEU A 50 2.00 -2.99 6.31
C LEU A 50 2.38 -3.63 4.98
N PHE A 51 3.30 -3.01 4.25
CA PHE A 51 3.92 -3.60 3.09
C PHE A 51 5.43 -3.49 3.15
N GLU A 52 6.06 -4.54 2.64
CA GLU A 52 7.49 -4.74 2.60
C GLU A 52 7.85 -5.21 1.19
N SER A 53 8.62 -4.39 0.47
CA SER A 53 8.97 -4.67 -0.91
C SER A 53 9.68 -6.01 -1.07
N GLY A 54 9.23 -6.80 -2.05
CA GLY A 54 9.78 -8.11 -2.38
C GLY A 54 9.32 -9.24 -1.46
N ILE A 55 8.49 -8.94 -0.45
CA ILE A 55 8.15 -9.88 0.62
C ILE A 55 6.64 -10.03 0.79
N ARG A 56 5.95 -8.99 1.26
CA ARG A 56 4.56 -9.10 1.74
C ARG A 56 3.83 -7.77 1.77
N ILE A 57 2.51 -7.85 1.79
CA ILE A 57 1.59 -6.76 2.11
C ILE A 57 0.38 -7.37 2.79
N HIS A 58 -0.10 -6.79 3.88
CA HIS A 58 -1.23 -7.31 4.65
C HIS A 58 -1.75 -6.27 5.64
N ARG A 59 -2.99 -6.47 6.11
CA ARG A 59 -3.52 -5.73 7.26
C ARG A 59 -2.81 -6.14 8.53
N THR A 60 -2.67 -5.20 9.47
CA THR A 60 -2.04 -5.45 10.77
C THR A 60 -2.75 -4.69 11.87
N THR A 61 -2.92 -5.33 13.02
CA THR A 61 -3.30 -4.67 14.28
C THR A 61 -2.10 -4.50 15.22
N TYR A 62 -0.95 -5.09 14.87
CA TYR A 62 0.29 -4.98 15.62
C TYR A 62 0.83 -3.55 15.59
N ASP A 63 1.32 -3.07 16.73
CA ASP A 63 1.95 -1.76 16.84
C ASP A 63 3.43 -1.84 16.46
N TRP A 64 3.72 -1.52 15.20
CA TRP A 64 5.07 -1.53 14.67
C TRP A 64 5.88 -0.31 15.14
N PRO A 65 7.20 -0.47 15.38
CA PRO A 65 8.09 0.66 15.60
C PRO A 65 8.09 1.56 14.37
N LYS A 66 7.90 2.86 14.57
CA LYS A 66 7.84 3.86 13.51
C LYS A 66 9.10 4.72 13.59
N ALA A 67 9.69 5.06 12.45
CA ALA A 67 10.81 5.97 12.42
C ALA A 67 10.41 7.33 13.05
N MET A 68 11.28 7.89 13.89
CA MET A 68 11.06 9.18 14.53
C MET A 68 10.92 10.30 13.49
N PHE A 69 11.71 10.22 12.42
CA PHE A 69 11.67 11.14 11.29
C PHE A 69 11.24 10.40 10.03
N PRO A 70 10.26 10.93 9.26
CA PRO A 70 9.82 10.31 8.03
C PRO A 70 10.92 10.36 6.96
N SER A 71 11.06 9.29 6.19
CA SER A 71 11.96 9.27 5.04
C SER A 71 11.46 10.23 3.95
N GLY A 72 12.37 10.69 3.07
CA GLY A 72 11.99 11.48 1.90
C GLY A 72 10.97 10.77 1.00
N PHE A 73 11.04 9.43 0.94
CA PHE A 73 10.07 8.61 0.24
C PHE A 73 8.69 8.64 0.89
N SER A 74 8.61 8.43 2.21
CA SER A 74 7.34 8.54 2.95
C SER A 74 6.75 9.95 2.89
N MET A 75 7.59 10.99 2.87
CA MET A 75 7.13 12.37 2.68
C MET A 75 6.50 12.57 1.30
N LYS A 76 7.08 12.00 0.23
CA LYS A 76 6.44 12.00 -1.10
C LYS A 76 5.12 11.25 -1.08
N PHE A 77 5.06 10.05 -0.47
CA PHE A 77 3.80 9.31 -0.30
C PHE A 77 2.72 10.18 0.35
N ARG A 78 3.03 10.76 1.52
CA ARG A 78 2.10 11.63 2.24
C ARG A 78 1.62 12.80 1.37
N LYS A 79 2.50 13.43 0.59
CA LYS A 79 2.15 14.53 -0.31
C LYS A 79 1.11 14.12 -1.36
N HIS A 80 1.19 12.89 -1.88
CA HIS A 80 0.38 12.45 -3.01
C HIS A 80 -0.87 11.66 -2.63
N ILE A 81 -0.86 10.91 -1.52
CA ILE A 81 -1.96 10.02 -1.15
C ILE A 81 -2.69 10.37 0.14
N ASN A 82 -2.17 11.27 1.01
CA ASN A 82 -2.92 11.65 2.21
C ASN A 82 -4.27 12.27 1.85
N GLN A 83 -5.28 11.97 2.67
CA GLN A 83 -6.69 12.39 2.51
C GLN A 83 -7.42 11.80 1.29
N LYS A 84 -6.71 11.14 0.36
CA LYS A 84 -7.35 10.38 -0.72
C LYS A 84 -7.97 9.11 -0.17
N ARG A 85 -9.03 8.65 -0.85
CA ARG A 85 -9.66 7.36 -0.57
C ARG A 85 -8.94 6.27 -1.35
N LEU A 86 -8.82 5.08 -0.79
CA LEU A 86 -8.51 3.88 -1.56
C LEU A 86 -9.72 3.57 -2.45
N THR A 87 -9.53 3.54 -3.76
CA THR A 87 -10.61 3.35 -4.74
C THR A 87 -10.54 1.99 -5.40
N ASN A 88 -9.36 1.39 -5.50
CA ASN A 88 -9.18 0.05 -6.04
C ASN A 88 -7.98 -0.67 -5.43
N VAL A 89 -8.04 -2.01 -5.42
CA VAL A 89 -6.92 -2.90 -5.14
C VAL A 89 -6.95 -4.04 -6.16
N SER A 90 -5.90 -4.14 -6.94
CA SER A 90 -5.83 -5.12 -8.04
C SER A 90 -4.42 -5.68 -8.24
N GLN A 91 -4.34 -6.82 -8.92
CA GLN A 91 -3.07 -7.38 -9.37
C GLN A 91 -2.73 -6.79 -10.73
N VAL A 92 -1.45 -6.46 -10.97
CA VAL A 92 -0.98 -6.02 -12.28
C VAL A 92 -0.57 -7.25 -13.09
N GLY A 93 -1.32 -7.55 -14.16
CA GLY A 93 -1.08 -8.70 -15.02
C GLY A 93 -1.15 -10.03 -14.26
N ILE A 94 -0.17 -10.90 -14.49
CA ILE A 94 -0.01 -12.20 -13.80
C ILE A 94 1.13 -12.18 -12.77
N ASP A 95 1.86 -11.08 -12.69
CA ASP A 95 3.02 -10.94 -11.82
C ASP A 95 2.63 -10.69 -10.37
N ARG A 96 3.58 -10.89 -9.45
CA ARG A 96 3.37 -10.63 -8.02
C ARG A 96 3.48 -9.14 -7.70
N ILE A 97 2.58 -8.36 -8.28
CA ILE A 97 2.52 -6.91 -8.19
C ILE A 97 1.11 -6.50 -7.80
N ILE A 98 0.98 -5.70 -6.74
CA ILE A 98 -0.31 -5.09 -6.34
C ILE A 98 -0.31 -3.63 -6.74
N ASP A 99 -1.40 -3.19 -7.35
CA ASP A 99 -1.76 -1.78 -7.50
C ASP A 99 -2.79 -1.38 -6.43
N LEU A 100 -2.42 -0.40 -5.60
CA LEU A 100 -3.32 0.33 -4.72
C LEU A 100 -3.64 1.68 -5.36
N GLN A 101 -4.89 1.87 -5.77
CA GLN A 101 -5.34 3.10 -6.41
C GLN A 101 -5.97 4.06 -5.39
N PHE A 102 -5.57 5.33 -5.43
CA PHE A 102 -6.05 6.36 -4.52
C PHE A 102 -6.61 7.58 -5.25
N GLY A 103 -7.76 8.06 -4.81
CA GLY A 103 -8.44 9.21 -5.41
C GLY A 103 -9.16 8.86 -6.71
N ASP A 104 -9.71 9.90 -7.34
CA ASP A 104 -10.63 9.82 -8.47
C ASP A 104 -10.18 10.75 -9.59
N ASP A 105 -10.62 10.48 -10.82
CA ASP A 105 -10.36 11.26 -12.04
C ASP A 105 -8.87 11.61 -12.24
N GLU A 106 -8.55 12.85 -12.59
CA GLU A 106 -7.17 13.33 -12.82
C GLU A 106 -6.31 13.34 -11.54
N ARG A 107 -6.92 13.11 -10.36
CA ARG A 107 -6.21 13.06 -9.08
C ARG A 107 -5.90 11.62 -8.65
N ILE A 108 -6.10 10.63 -9.51
CA ILE A 108 -5.67 9.26 -9.22
C ILE A 108 -4.16 9.22 -8.98
N CYS A 109 -3.76 8.49 -7.95
CA CYS A 109 -2.40 8.05 -7.73
C CYS A 109 -2.38 6.54 -7.48
N HIS A 110 -1.38 5.87 -8.05
CA HIS A 110 -1.16 4.44 -7.87
C HIS A 110 0.04 4.22 -6.96
N VAL A 111 -0.10 3.31 -6.01
CA VAL A 111 1.02 2.73 -5.26
C VAL A 111 1.19 1.30 -5.70
N ILE A 112 2.23 1.05 -6.48
CA ILE A 112 2.60 -0.26 -7.00
C ILE A 112 3.57 -0.92 -6.04
N VAL A 113 3.23 -2.12 -5.56
CA VAL A 113 4.05 -2.89 -4.64
C VAL A 113 4.47 -4.19 -5.32
N GLU A 114 5.76 -4.30 -5.63
CA GLU A 114 6.34 -5.52 -6.20
C GLU A 114 6.77 -6.48 -5.09
N LEU A 115 6.30 -7.74 -5.16
CA LEU A 115 6.46 -8.77 -4.13
C LEU A 115 7.33 -9.93 -4.62
N TYR A 116 8.23 -9.67 -5.56
CA TYR A 116 9.20 -10.63 -6.09
C TYR A 116 10.64 -10.10 -5.97
N ASP A 117 11.62 -11.02 -6.02
CA ASP A 117 13.05 -10.72 -5.92
C ASP A 117 13.43 -9.72 -4.81
N ARG A 118 14.07 -8.59 -5.15
CA ARG A 118 14.43 -7.49 -4.23
C ARG A 118 13.25 -6.54 -3.96
N GLY A 119 12.27 -6.55 -4.85
CA GLY A 119 11.06 -5.73 -4.86
C GLY A 119 11.29 -4.23 -4.96
N ASN A 120 10.21 -3.52 -5.22
CA ASN A 120 10.16 -2.08 -5.27
C ASN A 120 8.79 -1.56 -4.81
N VAL A 121 8.74 -0.28 -4.47
CA VAL A 121 7.51 0.45 -4.22
C VAL A 121 7.52 1.68 -5.12
N VAL A 122 6.55 1.78 -6.02
CA VAL A 122 6.45 2.87 -6.99
C VAL A 122 5.20 3.69 -6.70
N LEU A 123 5.34 5.02 -6.71
CA LEU A 123 4.24 5.96 -6.66
C LEU A 123 4.15 6.64 -8.02
N THR A 124 3.00 6.53 -8.68
CA THR A 124 2.76 7.12 -10.00
C THR A 124 1.37 7.76 -10.06
N ASP A 125 1.14 8.57 -11.09
CA ASP A 125 -0.12 9.27 -11.32
C ASP A 125 -1.08 8.47 -12.20
N HIS A 126 -2.20 9.10 -12.57
CA HIS A 126 -3.30 8.54 -13.34
C HIS A 126 -2.92 8.02 -14.74
N GLN A 127 -1.76 8.40 -15.29
CA GLN A 127 -1.35 8.01 -16.66
C GLN A 127 -0.78 6.59 -16.73
N PHE A 128 -0.60 5.91 -15.61
CA PHE A 128 0.08 4.60 -15.55
C PHE A 128 -0.55 3.50 -16.43
N PHE A 129 -1.87 3.50 -16.62
CA PHE A 129 -2.58 2.52 -17.45
C PHE A 129 -3.17 3.10 -18.74
N THR A 130 -2.83 4.34 -19.10
CA THR A 130 -3.35 4.99 -20.33
C THR A 130 -2.42 4.75 -21.51
#